data_AF-A0A3D5U6I1-F1
#
_entry.id   AF-A0A3D5U6I1-F1
#
_cell.length_a   1.000
_cell.length_b   1.000
_cell.length_c   1.000
_cell.angle_alpha   90.00
_cell.angle_beta   90.00
_cell.angle_gamma   90.00
#
_symmetry.space_group_name_H-M   'P 1'
#
loop_
_entity.id
_entity.type
_entity.pdbx_description
1 polymer ?
#
loop_
_entity_poly.entity_id
_entity_poly.type
_entity_poly.pdbx_seq_one_letter_code
_entity_poly.pdbx_strand_id
1 'polypeptide(L)'
;MLTIDWKERLTLDTEDYLEHKLPNHDYDFEIIFIAYPERVNGKIPSEVVSFVSNVIVQRLKRKHKDYIPFYKHLWENKGDYGKIAFGTIMSKLTHKSPEIYIPLMEEMMREADASQINSLLDKVMLPLLRKHSEKYLHKLYDWTKSNNQDISKAALNLAIKLIKRREDLMADIMKHLQNLWVYPLGDLQSMHVQFLKTVAKLSQDSYLEVWKEFGISRDPQIVELLCASIVDYDAALEAPVELWTKSGNARVKKAGLSAHKMLIRKKGAKA
;
A
#
# COMPACT_ATOMS: atom_id res chain seq x y z
N MET A 1 -32.45 -11.33 30.45
CA MET A 1 -31.81 -11.22 29.13
C MET A 1 -30.36 -11.60 29.33
N LEU A 2 -29.99 -12.85 29.04
CA LEU A 2 -28.60 -13.30 29.17
C LEU A 2 -27.82 -12.67 28.00
N THR A 3 -27.20 -11.51 28.24
CA THR A 3 -26.12 -10.98 27.41
C THR A 3 -24.93 -11.92 27.52
N ILE A 4 -25.00 -13.08 26.87
CA ILE A 4 -23.78 -13.81 26.52
C ILE A 4 -22.97 -12.85 25.67
N ASP A 5 -21.75 -12.55 26.11
CA ASP A 5 -20.80 -11.75 25.34
C ASP A 5 -20.69 -12.41 23.97
N TRP A 6 -21.04 -11.68 22.91
CA TRP A 6 -21.04 -12.23 21.55
C TRP A 6 -19.66 -12.79 21.19
N LYS A 7 -18.58 -12.26 21.80
CA LYS A 7 -17.22 -12.77 21.63
C LYS A 7 -17.06 -14.18 22.18
N GLU A 8 -17.63 -14.47 23.34
CA GLU A 8 -17.59 -15.79 23.95
C GLU A 8 -18.35 -16.80 23.08
N ARG A 9 -19.57 -16.45 22.66
CA ARG A 9 -20.36 -17.28 21.75
C ARG A 9 -19.63 -17.56 20.44
N LEU A 10 -19.15 -16.51 19.77
CA LEU A 10 -18.42 -16.68 18.50
C LEU A 10 -17.11 -17.47 18.69
N THR A 11 -16.51 -17.44 19.87
CA THR A 11 -15.34 -18.28 20.17
C THR A 11 -15.71 -19.75 20.20
N LEU A 12 -16.79 -20.11 20.89
CA LEU A 12 -17.31 -21.48 20.93
C LEU A 12 -17.75 -21.96 19.54
N ASP A 13 -18.49 -21.13 18.80
CA ASP A 13 -18.93 -21.45 17.43
C ASP A 13 -17.72 -21.62 16.48
N THR A 14 -16.65 -20.85 16.70
CA THR A 14 -15.39 -21.02 15.94
C THR A 14 -14.68 -22.32 16.32
N GLU A 15 -14.66 -22.70 17.60
CA GLU A 15 -14.05 -23.96 18.04
C GLU A 15 -14.76 -25.17 17.43
N ASP A 16 -16.10 -25.18 17.46
CA ASP A 16 -16.90 -26.23 16.81
C ASP A 16 -16.61 -26.32 15.31
N TYR A 17 -16.55 -25.17 14.62
CA TYR A 17 -16.20 -25.11 13.20
C TYR A 17 -14.81 -25.70 12.92
N LEU A 18 -13.82 -25.41 13.76
CA LEU A 18 -12.45 -25.91 13.58
C LEU A 18 -12.30 -27.41 13.87
N GLU A 19 -13.13 -27.96 14.74
CA GLU A 19 -13.11 -29.40 15.07
C GLU A 19 -13.88 -30.23 14.05
N HIS A 20 -15.04 -29.74 13.58
CA HIS A 20 -15.98 -30.56 12.80
C HIS A 20 -16.10 -30.17 11.33
N LYS A 21 -15.83 -28.92 10.94
CA LYS A 21 -16.06 -28.44 9.56
C LYS A 21 -14.76 -28.26 8.78
N LEU A 22 -13.83 -27.48 9.31
CA LEU A 22 -12.59 -27.14 8.63
C LEU A 22 -11.76 -28.39 8.21
N PRO A 23 -11.57 -29.43 9.05
CA PRO A 23 -10.82 -30.64 8.67
C PRO A 23 -11.54 -31.46 7.58
N ASN A 24 -12.86 -31.35 7.51
CA ASN A 24 -13.71 -32.03 6.54
C ASN A 24 -13.87 -31.25 5.23
N HIS A 25 -13.06 -30.19 5.03
CA HIS A 25 -13.10 -29.32 3.85
C HIS A 25 -14.43 -28.56 3.67
N ASP A 26 -15.24 -28.46 4.73
CA ASP A 26 -16.38 -27.54 4.78
C ASP A 26 -15.87 -26.15 5.17
N TYR A 27 -15.63 -25.32 4.15
CA TYR A 27 -15.05 -23.98 4.30
C TYR A 27 -16.09 -22.86 4.48
N ASP A 28 -17.33 -23.20 4.82
CA ASP A 28 -18.39 -22.23 5.07
C ASP A 28 -18.27 -21.54 6.44
N PHE A 29 -17.22 -20.74 6.61
CA PHE A 29 -16.91 -20.07 7.88
C PHE A 29 -17.94 -19.00 8.28
N GLU A 30 -18.80 -18.55 7.35
CA GLU A 30 -19.84 -17.57 7.62
C GLU A 30 -20.89 -18.10 8.59
N ILE A 31 -21.04 -19.43 8.68
CA ILE A 31 -21.92 -20.09 9.64
C ILE A 31 -21.64 -19.69 11.10
N ILE A 32 -20.39 -19.33 11.40
CA ILE A 32 -19.96 -18.91 12.74
C ILE A 32 -20.67 -17.62 13.16
N PHE A 33 -20.91 -16.68 12.25
CA PHE A 33 -21.41 -15.34 12.58
C PHE A 33 -22.69 -14.95 11.85
N ILE A 34 -23.28 -15.81 11.04
CA ILE A 34 -24.54 -15.50 10.32
C ILE A 34 -25.69 -15.17 11.29
N ALA A 35 -25.71 -15.82 12.45
CA ALA A 35 -26.70 -15.60 13.52
C ALA A 35 -26.37 -14.42 14.44
N TYR A 36 -25.25 -13.74 14.24
CA TYR A 36 -24.97 -12.48 14.93
C TYR A 36 -26.12 -11.50 14.64
N PRO A 37 -26.62 -10.69 15.58
CA PRO A 37 -27.84 -9.90 15.35
C PRO A 37 -27.58 -8.52 14.72
N GLU A 38 -26.45 -7.88 15.02
CA GLU A 38 -26.22 -6.50 14.58
C GLU A 38 -25.74 -6.45 13.12
N ARG A 39 -26.25 -5.49 12.36
CA ARG A 39 -25.92 -5.28 10.95
C ARG A 39 -25.56 -3.81 10.72
N VAL A 40 -24.56 -3.58 9.88
CA VAL A 40 -24.23 -2.27 9.33
C VAL A 40 -24.55 -2.30 7.85
N ASN A 41 -25.51 -1.48 7.40
CA ASN A 41 -26.02 -1.48 6.02
C ASN A 41 -26.47 -2.87 5.53
N GLY A 42 -27.15 -3.63 6.40
CA GLY A 42 -27.63 -4.99 6.09
C GLY A 42 -26.53 -6.06 6.05
N LYS A 43 -25.26 -5.71 6.30
CA LYS A 43 -24.11 -6.62 6.31
C LYS A 43 -23.60 -6.86 7.73
N ILE A 44 -22.98 -8.03 7.96
CA ILE A 44 -22.19 -8.31 9.17
C ILE A 44 -21.06 -7.28 9.28
N PRO A 45 -20.84 -6.67 10.47
CA PRO A 45 -19.75 -5.73 10.68
C PRO A 45 -18.37 -6.38 10.42
N SER A 46 -17.45 -5.64 9.81
CA SER A 46 -16.09 -6.13 9.53
C SER A 46 -15.30 -6.48 10.79
N GLU A 47 -15.63 -5.87 11.93
CA GLU A 47 -15.04 -6.18 13.23
C GLU A 47 -15.34 -7.62 13.66
N VAL A 48 -16.58 -8.08 13.43
CA VAL A 48 -17.01 -9.45 13.76
C VAL A 48 -16.25 -10.48 12.91
N VAL A 49 -16.17 -10.24 11.60
CA VAL A 49 -15.40 -11.10 10.68
C VAL A 49 -13.92 -11.13 11.08
N SER A 50 -13.35 -9.98 11.43
CA SER A 50 -11.96 -9.89 11.89
C SER A 50 -11.75 -10.58 13.24
N PHE A 51 -12.71 -10.50 14.16
CA PHE A 51 -12.67 -11.20 15.44
C PHE A 51 -12.62 -12.71 15.23
N VAL A 52 -13.58 -13.28 14.49
CA VAL A 52 -13.63 -14.72 14.16
C VAL A 52 -12.33 -15.17 13.49
N SER A 53 -11.84 -14.39 12.53
CA SER A 53 -10.58 -14.69 11.84
C SER A 53 -9.37 -14.74 12.79
N ASN A 54 -9.32 -13.86 13.80
CA ASN A 54 -8.27 -13.89 14.81
C ASN A 54 -8.38 -15.14 15.70
N VAL A 55 -9.60 -15.53 16.10
CA VAL A 55 -9.83 -16.75 16.88
C VAL A 55 -9.37 -17.97 16.09
N ILE A 56 -9.74 -18.06 14.80
CA ILE A 56 -9.29 -19.13 13.89
C ILE A 56 -7.76 -19.26 13.93
N VAL A 57 -7.03 -18.18 13.69
CA VAL A 57 -5.55 -18.22 13.68
C VAL A 57 -4.97 -18.62 15.03
N GLN A 58 -5.54 -18.13 16.13
CA GLN A 58 -5.08 -18.48 17.48
C GLN A 58 -5.26 -19.97 17.78
N ARG A 59 -6.38 -20.56 17.36
CA ARG A 59 -6.72 -21.97 17.59
C ARG A 59 -5.96 -22.93 16.68
N LEU A 60 -5.66 -22.53 15.44
CA LEU A 60 -4.86 -23.33 14.50
C LEU A 60 -3.41 -23.56 14.97
N LYS A 61 -2.86 -22.71 15.84
CA LYS A 61 -1.50 -22.84 16.41
C LYS A 61 -0.45 -23.14 15.34
N ARG A 62 0.16 -24.33 15.32
CA ARG A 62 1.19 -24.74 14.35
C ARG A 62 0.61 -25.38 13.07
N LYS A 63 -0.65 -25.79 13.10
CA LYS A 63 -1.37 -26.41 11.96
C LYS A 63 -1.80 -25.39 10.91
N HIS A 64 -1.50 -24.10 11.11
CA HIS A 64 -1.90 -23.04 10.18
C HIS A 64 -1.40 -23.25 8.75
N LYS A 65 -0.33 -24.04 8.55
CA LYS A 65 0.23 -24.37 7.23
C LYS A 65 -0.58 -25.44 6.49
N ASP A 66 -1.37 -26.23 7.21
CA ASP A 66 -2.13 -27.35 6.62
C ASP A 66 -3.41 -26.85 5.93
N TYR A 67 -3.81 -25.61 6.21
CA TYR A 67 -5.07 -25.00 5.76
C TYR A 67 -4.88 -23.94 4.67
N ILE A 68 -3.85 -24.06 3.82
CA ILE A 68 -3.71 -23.19 2.64
C ILE A 68 -4.95 -23.22 1.73
N PRO A 69 -5.57 -24.39 1.42
CA PRO A 69 -6.77 -24.42 0.59
C PRO A 69 -7.93 -23.61 1.17
N PHE A 70 -8.09 -23.62 2.50
CA PHE A 70 -9.08 -22.78 3.17
C PHE A 70 -8.82 -21.28 2.96
N TYR A 71 -7.56 -20.83 3.09
CA TYR A 71 -7.25 -19.41 2.87
C TYR A 71 -7.50 -18.98 1.42
N LYS A 72 -7.20 -19.84 0.44
CA LYS A 72 -7.56 -19.58 -0.97
C LYS A 72 -9.06 -19.47 -1.14
N HIS A 73 -9.81 -20.43 -0.58
CA HIS A 73 -11.28 -20.42 -0.62
C HIS A 73 -11.90 -19.15 -0.01
N LEU A 74 -11.32 -18.64 1.08
CA LEU A 74 -11.75 -17.36 1.66
C LEU A 74 -11.66 -16.23 0.63
N TRP A 75 -10.54 -16.14 -0.09
CA TRP A 75 -10.35 -15.06 -1.07
C TRP A 75 -11.25 -15.22 -2.30
N GLU A 76 -11.32 -16.44 -2.83
CA GLU A 76 -11.93 -16.74 -4.14
C GLU A 76 -13.45 -16.91 -4.06
N ASN A 77 -13.97 -17.46 -2.96
CA ASN A 77 -15.37 -17.93 -2.91
C ASN A 77 -16.25 -17.23 -1.88
N LYS A 78 -15.68 -16.49 -0.91
CA LYS A 78 -16.44 -15.91 0.22
C LYS A 78 -16.63 -14.39 0.14
N GLY A 79 -16.47 -13.81 -1.04
CA GLY A 79 -16.77 -12.40 -1.31
C GLY A 79 -16.05 -11.42 -0.36
N ASP A 80 -16.74 -10.36 0.07
CA ASP A 80 -16.17 -9.30 0.91
C ASP A 80 -15.71 -9.85 2.28
N TYR A 81 -16.51 -10.70 2.93
CA TYR A 81 -16.17 -11.26 4.24
C TYR A 81 -14.95 -12.17 4.14
N GLY A 82 -14.88 -12.98 3.09
CA GLY A 82 -13.73 -13.79 2.76
C GLY A 82 -12.43 -12.99 2.62
N LYS A 83 -12.46 -11.88 1.87
CA LYS A 83 -11.30 -10.98 1.71
C LYS A 83 -10.88 -10.31 3.01
N ILE A 84 -11.84 -9.87 3.83
CA ILE A 84 -11.58 -9.32 5.17
C ILE A 84 -10.92 -10.37 6.06
N ALA A 85 -11.45 -11.60 6.05
CA ALA A 85 -10.94 -12.72 6.83
C ALA A 85 -9.52 -13.09 6.39
N PHE A 86 -9.30 -13.29 5.10
CA PHE A 86 -8.00 -13.56 4.51
C PHE A 86 -6.96 -12.52 4.93
N GLY A 87 -7.22 -11.22 4.72
CA GLY A 87 -6.30 -10.16 5.12
C GLY A 87 -6.04 -10.12 6.62
N THR A 88 -7.03 -10.46 7.46
CA THR A 88 -6.85 -10.58 8.92
C THR A 88 -5.92 -11.75 9.25
N ILE A 89 -6.15 -12.92 8.67
CA ILE A 89 -5.35 -14.12 8.90
C ILE A 89 -3.91 -13.91 8.45
N MET A 90 -3.71 -13.38 7.24
CA MET A 90 -2.38 -13.07 6.71
C MET A 90 -1.61 -12.09 7.61
N SER A 91 -2.28 -11.06 8.16
CA SER A 91 -1.62 -10.09 9.06
C SER A 91 -0.99 -10.75 10.31
N LYS A 92 -1.51 -11.91 10.73
CA LYS A 92 -1.02 -12.68 11.89
C LYS A 92 -0.05 -13.79 11.51
N LEU A 93 -0.12 -14.32 10.29
CA LEU A 93 0.65 -15.49 9.88
C LEU A 93 1.87 -15.15 9.02
N THR A 94 1.83 -14.07 8.24
CA THR A 94 2.88 -13.76 7.26
C THR A 94 4.27 -13.61 7.89
N HIS A 95 4.39 -13.02 9.09
CA HIS A 95 5.69 -12.92 9.77
C HIS A 95 6.24 -14.27 10.27
N LYS A 96 5.38 -15.26 10.52
CA LYS A 96 5.75 -16.58 11.06
C LYS A 96 6.29 -17.51 9.98
N SER A 97 5.77 -17.39 8.75
CA SER A 97 6.18 -18.21 7.60
C SER A 97 6.07 -17.41 6.31
N PRO A 98 6.90 -16.36 6.14
CA PRO A 98 6.84 -15.45 5.00
C PRO A 98 7.03 -16.17 3.66
N GLU A 99 7.81 -17.26 3.66
CA GLU A 99 8.07 -18.11 2.50
C GLU A 99 6.82 -18.82 1.96
N ILE A 100 5.77 -18.94 2.77
CA ILE A 100 4.48 -19.53 2.37
C ILE A 100 3.47 -18.42 2.06
N TYR A 101 3.35 -17.45 2.96
CA TYR A 101 2.24 -16.51 2.93
C TYR A 101 2.47 -15.31 2.01
N ILE A 102 3.72 -14.89 1.76
CA ILE A 102 3.98 -13.85 0.75
C ILE A 102 3.63 -14.38 -0.65
N PRO A 103 4.10 -15.57 -1.08
CA PRO A 103 3.70 -16.12 -2.38
C PRO A 103 2.18 -16.31 -2.52
N LEU A 104 1.50 -16.75 -1.45
CA LEU A 104 0.04 -16.87 -1.45
C LEU A 104 -0.64 -15.51 -1.65
N MET A 105 -0.18 -14.48 -0.96
CA MET A 105 -0.71 -13.12 -1.17
C MET A 105 -0.42 -12.62 -2.60
N GLU A 106 0.77 -12.87 -3.14
CA GLU A 106 1.14 -12.50 -4.51
C GLU A 106 0.31 -13.24 -5.56
N GLU A 107 -0.11 -14.49 -5.28
CA GLU A 107 -1.10 -15.21 -6.06
C GLU A 107 -2.44 -14.49 -6.06
N MET A 108 -2.99 -14.17 -4.88
CA MET A 108 -4.28 -13.49 -4.76
C MET A 108 -4.27 -12.08 -5.38
N MET A 109 -3.16 -11.35 -5.27
CA MET A 109 -2.98 -10.01 -5.84
C MET A 109 -3.03 -9.99 -7.37
N ARG A 110 -2.73 -11.11 -8.05
CA ARG A 110 -2.71 -11.14 -9.52
C ARG A 110 -4.10 -10.97 -10.15
N GLU A 111 -5.13 -11.45 -9.46
CA GLU A 111 -6.53 -11.41 -9.92
C GLU A 111 -7.37 -10.37 -9.16
N ALA A 112 -6.76 -9.71 -8.17
CA ALA A 112 -7.39 -8.71 -7.33
C ALA A 112 -7.55 -7.35 -8.03
N ASP A 113 -8.59 -6.61 -7.67
CA ASP A 113 -8.71 -5.21 -8.06
C ASP A 113 -7.77 -4.30 -7.25
N ALA A 114 -7.58 -3.07 -7.72
CA ALA A 114 -6.71 -2.08 -7.07
C ALA A 114 -7.06 -1.82 -5.59
N SER A 115 -8.34 -1.84 -5.21
CA SER A 115 -8.79 -1.59 -3.83
C SER A 115 -8.38 -2.75 -2.92
N GLN A 116 -8.59 -3.98 -3.38
CA GLN A 116 -8.23 -5.21 -2.69
C GLN A 116 -6.72 -5.31 -2.48
N ILE A 117 -5.93 -5.00 -3.51
CA ILE A 117 -4.46 -4.99 -3.41
C ILE A 117 -4.00 -3.97 -2.37
N ASN A 118 -4.52 -2.74 -2.42
CA ASN A 118 -4.16 -1.70 -1.46
C ASN A 118 -4.53 -2.12 -0.02
N SER A 119 -5.73 -2.67 0.19
CA SER A 119 -6.18 -3.14 1.50
C SER A 119 -5.28 -4.25 2.05
N LEU A 120 -4.93 -5.21 1.21
CA LEU A 120 -4.08 -6.34 1.59
C LEU A 120 -2.66 -5.88 1.94
N LEU A 121 -2.04 -5.04 1.12
CA LEU A 121 -0.71 -4.48 1.37
C LEU A 121 -0.68 -3.60 2.63
N ASP A 122 -1.69 -2.75 2.84
CA ASP A 122 -1.78 -1.91 4.03
C ASP A 122 -1.94 -2.74 5.31
N LYS A 123 -2.77 -3.77 5.26
CA LYS A 123 -3.11 -4.57 6.45
C LYS A 123 -1.99 -5.53 6.83
N VAL A 124 -1.30 -6.11 5.83
CA VAL A 124 -0.32 -7.16 6.05
C VAL A 124 1.11 -6.63 5.92
N MET A 125 1.44 -5.98 4.80
CA MET A 125 2.82 -5.63 4.49
C MET A 125 3.30 -4.35 5.17
N LEU A 126 2.45 -3.33 5.32
CA LEU A 126 2.85 -2.08 5.97
C LEU A 126 3.36 -2.27 7.41
N PRO A 127 2.69 -3.05 8.29
CA PRO A 127 3.23 -3.34 9.62
C PRO A 127 4.56 -4.10 9.57
N LEU A 128 4.72 -5.03 8.64
CA LEU A 128 5.96 -5.81 8.49
C LEU A 128 7.12 -4.95 8.03
N LEU A 129 6.90 -4.09 7.04
CA LEU A 129 7.91 -3.13 6.55
C LEU A 129 8.31 -2.13 7.63
N ARG A 130 7.37 -1.69 8.48
CA ARG A 130 7.67 -0.79 9.60
C ARG A 130 8.54 -1.44 10.66
N LYS A 131 8.35 -2.73 10.92
CA LYS A 131 9.04 -3.44 12.02
C LYS A 131 10.33 -4.15 11.56
N HIS A 132 10.36 -4.62 10.32
CA HIS A 132 11.39 -5.49 9.75
C HIS A 132 11.73 -5.06 8.33
N SER A 133 12.03 -3.77 8.15
CA SER A 133 12.32 -3.14 6.86
C SER A 133 13.43 -3.85 6.11
N GLU A 134 14.53 -4.18 6.80
CA GLU A 134 15.69 -4.88 6.28
C GLU A 134 15.33 -6.22 5.62
N LYS A 135 14.28 -6.88 6.11
CA LYS A 135 13.83 -8.17 5.58
C LYS A 135 12.88 -8.03 4.41
N TYR A 136 11.99 -7.02 4.41
CA TYR A 136 10.86 -6.97 3.48
C TYR A 136 10.92 -5.83 2.46
N LEU A 137 11.84 -4.88 2.58
CA LEU A 137 11.91 -3.72 1.69
C LEU A 137 12.15 -4.11 0.22
N HIS A 138 12.92 -5.17 -0.03
CA HIS A 138 13.12 -5.69 -1.39
C HIS A 138 11.79 -6.12 -2.07
N LYS A 139 10.82 -6.66 -1.31
CA LYS A 139 9.50 -7.03 -1.85
C LYS A 139 8.72 -5.83 -2.34
N LEU A 140 8.77 -4.74 -1.58
CA LEU A 140 8.18 -3.46 -2.01
C LEU A 140 8.82 -3.01 -3.33
N TYR A 141 10.14 -3.09 -3.45
CA TYR A 141 10.87 -2.73 -4.66
C TYR A 141 10.52 -3.61 -5.86
N ASP A 142 10.38 -4.92 -5.66
CA ASP A 142 9.96 -5.85 -6.72
C ASP A 142 8.55 -5.50 -7.21
N TRP A 143 7.61 -5.22 -6.29
CA TRP A 143 6.24 -4.87 -6.66
C TRP A 143 6.13 -3.53 -7.39
N THR A 144 6.99 -2.55 -7.12
CA THR A 144 7.02 -1.29 -7.91
C THR A 144 7.39 -1.49 -9.38
N LYS A 145 7.99 -2.63 -9.72
CA LYS A 145 8.39 -3.01 -11.09
C LYS A 145 7.44 -4.03 -11.72
N SER A 146 6.29 -4.30 -11.10
CA SER A 146 5.34 -5.28 -11.61
C SER A 146 4.74 -4.84 -12.95
N ASN A 147 4.54 -5.81 -13.85
CA ASN A 147 3.80 -5.59 -15.08
C ASN A 147 2.30 -5.36 -14.83
N ASN A 148 1.78 -5.78 -13.67
CA ASN A 148 0.44 -5.42 -13.24
C ASN A 148 0.49 -4.00 -12.64
N GLN A 149 -0.13 -3.05 -13.35
CA GLN A 149 -0.12 -1.64 -12.96
C GLN A 149 -0.79 -1.39 -11.59
N ASP A 150 -1.81 -2.17 -11.22
CA ASP A 150 -2.49 -1.98 -9.93
C ASP A 150 -1.59 -2.40 -8.77
N ILE A 151 -0.80 -3.47 -8.95
CA ILE A 151 0.24 -3.86 -7.99
C ILE A 151 1.31 -2.77 -7.89
N SER A 152 1.81 -2.27 -9.01
CA SER A 152 2.84 -1.21 -9.02
C SER A 152 2.34 0.09 -8.38
N LYS A 153 1.10 0.52 -8.66
CA LYS A 153 0.47 1.69 -8.02
C LYS A 153 0.28 1.47 -6.52
N ALA A 154 -0.21 0.31 -6.11
CA ALA A 154 -0.39 -0.01 -4.70
C ALA A 154 0.95 -0.09 -3.93
N ALA A 155 2.00 -0.61 -4.56
CA ALA A 155 3.35 -0.63 -4.01
C ALA A 155 3.91 0.80 -3.84
N LEU A 156 3.75 1.69 -4.82
CA LEU A 156 4.14 3.09 -4.66
C LEU A 156 3.35 3.80 -3.55
N ASN A 157 2.05 3.52 -3.42
CA ASN A 157 1.23 4.03 -2.32
C ASN A 157 1.73 3.51 -0.95
N LEU A 158 2.10 2.24 -0.89
CA LEU A 158 2.69 1.62 0.31
C LEU A 158 4.01 2.30 0.68
N ALA A 159 4.87 2.60 -0.29
CA ALA A 159 6.12 3.33 -0.09
C ALA A 159 5.88 4.74 0.49
N ILE A 160 4.90 5.48 -0.04
CA ILE A 160 4.48 6.80 0.47
C ILE A 160 4.00 6.70 1.93
N LYS A 161 3.21 5.67 2.26
CA LYS A 161 2.74 5.45 3.64
C LYS A 161 3.85 5.02 4.59
N LEU A 162 4.86 4.32 4.08
CA LEU A 162 6.00 3.85 4.86
C LEU A 162 6.89 5.03 5.28
N ILE A 163 7.30 5.90 4.35
CA ILE A 163 8.20 7.02 4.66
C ILE A 163 7.58 8.03 5.65
N LYS A 164 6.25 8.19 5.67
CA LYS A 164 5.54 9.02 6.66
C LYS A 164 5.64 8.50 8.11
N ARG A 165 6.18 7.30 8.31
CA ARG A 165 6.34 6.65 9.62
C ARG A 165 7.76 6.16 9.89
N ARG A 166 8.57 6.05 8.84
CA ARG A 166 9.97 5.58 8.85
C ARG A 166 10.77 6.49 7.93
N GLU A 167 10.99 7.72 8.37
CA GLU A 167 11.73 8.74 7.61
C GLU A 167 13.18 8.30 7.34
N ASP A 168 13.73 7.45 8.20
CA ASP A 168 15.04 6.81 8.04
C ASP A 168 15.15 5.97 6.75
N LEU A 169 14.04 5.45 6.23
CA LEU A 169 14.00 4.68 4.97
C LEU A 169 13.83 5.56 3.73
N MET A 170 13.61 6.87 3.90
CA MET A 170 13.26 7.77 2.80
C MET A 170 14.37 7.86 1.75
N ALA A 171 15.63 7.96 2.17
CA ALA A 171 16.76 8.05 1.25
C ALA A 171 16.88 6.81 0.35
N ASP A 172 16.77 5.61 0.93
CA ASP A 172 16.86 4.35 0.18
C ASP A 172 15.70 4.19 -0.80
N ILE A 173 14.47 4.51 -0.37
CA ILE A 173 13.28 4.41 -1.21
C ILE A 173 13.35 5.47 -2.32
N MET A 174 13.78 6.69 -2.02
CA MET A 174 13.97 7.75 -3.02
C MET A 174 14.95 7.29 -4.10
N LYS A 175 16.12 6.79 -3.71
CA LYS A 175 17.14 6.29 -4.64
C LYS A 175 16.60 5.19 -5.54
N HIS A 176 15.86 4.24 -4.98
CA HIS A 176 15.20 3.19 -5.77
C HIS A 176 14.22 3.77 -6.79
N LEU A 177 13.37 4.71 -6.38
CA LEU A 177 12.38 5.33 -7.28
C LEU A 177 13.02 6.22 -8.36
N GLN A 178 14.09 6.94 -8.04
CA GLN A 178 14.87 7.72 -9.01
C GLN A 178 15.46 6.82 -10.09
N ASN A 179 15.95 5.62 -9.74
CA ASN A 179 16.46 4.67 -10.74
C ASN A 179 15.38 4.22 -11.75
N LEU A 180 14.09 4.30 -11.38
CA LEU A 180 12.99 3.99 -12.30
C LEU A 180 12.77 5.10 -13.33
N TRP A 181 13.24 6.33 -13.08
CA TRP A 181 13.04 7.47 -13.99
C TRP A 181 13.81 7.35 -15.31
N VAL A 182 14.74 6.39 -15.40
CA VAL A 182 15.45 6.04 -16.64
C VAL A 182 14.49 5.44 -17.67
N TYR A 183 13.37 4.87 -17.23
CA TYR A 183 12.34 4.30 -18.09
C TYR A 183 11.08 5.16 -18.09
N PRO A 184 10.26 5.13 -19.16
CA PRO A 184 8.97 5.79 -19.18
C PRO A 184 8.05 5.27 -18.07
N LEU A 185 7.62 6.15 -17.16
CA LEU A 185 6.77 5.82 -16.01
C LEU A 185 5.30 5.63 -16.40
N GLY A 186 4.87 6.23 -17.51
CA GLY A 186 3.47 6.23 -17.94
C GLY A 186 2.53 6.69 -16.81
N ASP A 187 1.50 5.90 -16.52
CA ASP A 187 0.50 6.21 -15.50
C ASP A 187 1.08 6.30 -14.07
N LEU A 188 2.26 5.73 -13.82
CA LEU A 188 2.93 5.78 -12.52
C LEU A 188 3.54 7.15 -12.24
N GLN A 189 3.70 8.03 -13.24
CA GLN A 189 4.27 9.37 -13.07
C GLN A 189 3.55 10.15 -11.96
N SER A 190 2.23 10.04 -11.88
CA SER A 190 1.40 10.66 -10.84
C SER A 190 1.77 10.23 -9.42
N MET A 191 2.10 8.95 -9.23
CA MET A 191 2.52 8.39 -7.94
C MET A 191 3.92 8.85 -7.55
N HIS A 192 4.84 8.97 -8.51
CA HIS A 192 6.17 9.55 -8.27
C HIS A 192 6.09 11.03 -7.89
N VAL A 193 5.21 11.81 -8.54
CA VAL A 193 4.93 13.20 -8.13
C VAL A 193 4.39 13.24 -6.70
N GLN A 194 3.45 12.34 -6.35
CA GLN A 194 2.91 12.27 -4.99
C GLN A 194 3.98 11.88 -3.95
N PHE A 195 4.92 11.00 -4.32
CA PHE A 195 6.06 10.65 -3.51
C PHE A 195 6.97 11.87 -3.26
N LEU A 196 7.37 12.59 -4.31
CA LEU A 196 8.18 13.81 -4.18
C LEU A 196 7.48 14.89 -3.34
N LYS A 197 6.17 15.09 -3.53
CA LYS A 197 5.36 15.98 -2.69
C LYS A 197 5.33 15.55 -1.22
N THR A 198 5.38 14.25 -0.96
CA THR A 198 5.43 13.72 0.41
C THR A 198 6.81 13.99 1.02
N VAL A 199 7.88 13.77 0.26
CA VAL A 199 9.25 14.07 0.69
C VAL A 199 9.40 15.56 0.99
N ALA A 200 8.92 16.46 0.13
CA ALA A 200 8.94 17.91 0.37
C ALA A 200 8.27 18.33 1.68
N LYS A 201 7.25 17.58 2.13
CA LYS A 201 6.55 17.84 3.39
C LYS A 201 7.23 17.25 4.62
N LEU A 202 8.05 16.21 4.45
CA LEU A 202 8.75 15.52 5.53
C LEU A 202 10.16 16.09 5.74
N SER A 203 10.90 16.30 4.65
CA SER A 203 12.25 16.86 4.64
C SER A 203 12.45 17.76 3.43
N GLN A 204 12.52 19.06 3.70
CA GLN A 204 12.82 20.05 2.67
C GLN A 204 14.23 19.83 2.09
N ASP A 205 15.21 19.48 2.94
CA ASP A 205 16.59 19.23 2.50
C ASP A 205 16.67 18.09 1.50
N SER A 206 16.07 16.93 1.83
CA SER A 206 16.05 15.78 0.92
C SER A 206 15.30 16.09 -0.37
N TYR A 207 14.27 16.92 -0.33
CA TYR A 207 13.58 17.37 -1.53
C TYR A 207 14.46 18.29 -2.39
N LEU A 208 15.15 19.25 -1.78
CA LEU A 208 16.07 20.16 -2.48
C LEU A 208 17.30 19.45 -3.04
N GLU A 209 17.77 18.36 -2.42
CA GLU A 209 18.81 17.51 -2.98
C GLU A 209 18.40 16.91 -4.33
N VAL A 210 17.16 16.45 -4.47
CA VAL A 210 16.63 15.97 -5.76
C VAL A 210 16.67 17.09 -6.81
N TRP A 211 16.29 18.31 -6.44
CA TRP A 211 16.37 19.46 -7.34
C TRP A 211 17.80 19.87 -7.68
N LYS A 212 18.73 19.73 -6.74
CA LYS A 212 20.14 19.98 -6.99
C LYS A 212 20.72 18.97 -7.98
N GLU A 213 20.35 17.70 -7.86
CA GLU A 213 20.80 16.62 -8.74
C GLU A 213 20.21 16.77 -10.15
N PHE A 214 18.91 17.04 -10.25
CA PHE A 214 18.17 16.98 -11.52
C PHE A 214 17.74 18.35 -12.09
N GLY A 215 18.04 19.46 -11.43
CA GLY A 215 17.60 20.80 -11.82
C GLY A 215 18.15 21.31 -13.16
N ILE A 216 19.22 20.70 -13.66
CA ILE A 216 19.77 20.97 -15.00
C ILE A 216 19.33 19.94 -16.05
N SER A 217 18.49 18.97 -15.67
CA SER A 217 18.02 17.92 -16.56
C SER A 217 17.25 18.52 -17.75
N ARG A 218 17.40 17.87 -18.91
CA ARG A 218 16.64 18.16 -20.13
C ARG A 218 15.67 17.03 -20.48
N ASP A 219 15.64 15.97 -19.68
CA ASP A 219 14.72 14.86 -19.86
C ASP A 219 13.28 15.33 -19.55
N PRO A 220 12.33 15.21 -20.50
CA PRO A 220 10.97 15.69 -20.29
C PRO A 220 10.27 15.07 -19.08
N GLN A 221 10.47 13.78 -18.80
CA GLN A 221 9.81 13.11 -17.70
C GLN A 221 10.33 13.61 -16.36
N ILE A 222 11.65 13.69 -16.19
CA ILE A 222 12.27 14.22 -14.96
C ILE A 222 11.81 15.67 -14.72
N VAL A 223 11.84 16.52 -15.76
CA VAL A 223 11.39 17.91 -15.64
C VAL A 223 9.91 17.98 -15.25
N GLU A 224 9.05 17.16 -15.86
CA GLU A 224 7.64 17.11 -15.52
C GLU A 224 7.39 16.63 -14.07
N LEU A 225 8.15 15.64 -13.60
CA LEU A 225 8.10 15.16 -12.21
C LEU A 225 8.41 16.28 -11.22
N LEU A 226 9.54 16.97 -11.41
CA LEU A 226 9.98 18.07 -10.54
C LEU A 226 8.99 19.24 -10.58
N CYS A 227 8.63 19.71 -11.78
CA CYS A 227 7.68 20.80 -11.95
C CYS A 227 6.32 20.50 -11.31
N ALA A 228 5.82 19.27 -11.43
CA ALA A 228 4.54 18.87 -10.85
C ALA A 228 4.61 18.62 -9.33
N SER A 229 5.81 18.40 -8.76
CA SER A 229 6.01 18.13 -7.34
C SER A 229 6.10 19.36 -6.45
N ILE A 230 6.16 20.58 -7.01
CA ILE A 230 6.28 21.83 -6.23
C ILE A 230 5.08 21.97 -5.27
N VAL A 231 5.37 21.89 -3.95
CA VAL A 231 4.37 22.05 -2.88
C VAL A 231 4.35 23.47 -2.34
N ASP A 232 5.50 24.10 -2.15
CA ASP A 232 5.65 25.46 -1.60
C ASP A 232 6.69 26.27 -2.36
N TYR A 233 6.71 27.59 -2.14
CA TYR A 233 7.74 28.46 -2.70
C TYR A 233 9.08 28.27 -1.98
N ASP A 234 10.12 28.06 -2.76
CA ASP A 234 11.52 28.07 -2.35
C ASP A 234 12.36 28.73 -3.46
N ALA A 235 13.26 29.64 -3.07
CA ALA A 235 14.08 30.41 -4.02
C ALA A 235 15.05 29.53 -4.82
N ALA A 236 15.49 28.39 -4.26
CA ALA A 236 16.37 27.45 -4.94
C ALA A 236 15.73 26.85 -6.21
N LEU A 237 14.40 26.89 -6.32
CA LEU A 237 13.66 26.36 -7.47
C LEU A 237 13.56 27.34 -8.64
N GLU A 238 13.81 28.64 -8.42
CA GLU A 238 13.60 29.68 -9.44
C GLU A 238 14.53 29.48 -10.66
N ALA A 239 15.83 29.30 -10.43
CA ALA A 239 16.82 29.18 -11.50
C ALA A 239 16.61 27.93 -12.40
N PRO A 240 16.41 26.71 -11.87
CA PRO A 240 16.04 25.54 -12.68
C PRO A 240 14.77 25.75 -13.50
N VAL A 241 13.72 26.31 -12.89
CA VAL A 241 12.44 26.51 -13.56
C VAL A 241 12.54 27.55 -14.67
N GLU A 242 13.24 28.66 -14.44
CA GLU A 242 13.47 29.70 -15.46
C GLU A 242 14.21 29.12 -16.67
N LEU A 243 15.24 28.30 -16.45
CA LEU A 243 15.96 27.62 -17.52
C LEU A 243 15.01 26.80 -18.41
N TRP A 244 14.10 26.03 -17.80
CA TRP A 244 13.14 25.21 -18.55
C TRP A 244 12.09 26.02 -19.32
N THR A 245 11.72 27.22 -18.86
CA THR A 245 10.81 28.11 -19.62
C THR A 245 11.36 28.52 -20.98
N LYS A 246 12.69 28.50 -21.13
CA LYS A 246 13.42 28.88 -22.36
C LYS A 246 13.79 27.66 -23.22
N SER A 247 13.38 26.45 -22.84
CA SER A 247 13.73 25.22 -23.55
C SER A 247 13.14 25.17 -24.96
N GLY A 248 13.90 24.63 -25.92
CA GLY A 248 13.41 24.30 -27.27
C GLY A 248 12.53 23.05 -27.29
N ASN A 249 12.58 22.20 -26.25
CA ASN A 249 11.71 21.04 -26.14
C ASN A 249 10.33 21.48 -25.63
N ALA A 250 9.27 21.22 -26.41
CA ALA A 250 7.92 21.66 -26.10
C ALA A 250 7.36 21.12 -24.76
N ARG A 251 7.67 19.87 -24.39
CA ARG A 251 7.24 19.27 -23.12
C ARG A 251 7.91 19.94 -21.94
N VAL A 252 9.24 20.07 -22.00
CA VAL A 252 10.05 20.77 -20.99
C VAL A 252 9.60 22.22 -20.82
N LYS A 253 9.40 22.93 -21.94
CA LYS A 253 8.92 24.32 -21.94
C LYS A 253 7.54 24.45 -21.29
N LYS A 254 6.60 23.57 -21.64
CA LYS A 254 5.25 23.55 -21.06
C LYS A 254 5.29 23.31 -19.54
N ALA A 255 6.06 22.31 -19.11
CA ALA A 255 6.23 22.00 -17.69
C ALA A 255 6.87 23.18 -16.92
N GLY A 256 7.96 23.74 -17.46
CA GLY A 256 8.65 24.91 -16.89
C GLY A 256 7.74 26.13 -16.78
N LEU A 257 6.99 26.48 -17.83
CA LEU A 257 6.04 27.59 -17.80
C LEU A 257 4.94 27.39 -16.74
N SER A 258 4.43 26.17 -16.59
CA SER A 258 3.44 25.84 -15.56
C SER A 258 4.04 25.97 -14.15
N ALA A 259 5.24 25.45 -13.93
CA ALA A 259 5.95 25.57 -12.66
C ALA A 259 6.28 27.03 -12.30
N HIS A 260 6.70 27.84 -13.27
CA HIS A 260 7.02 29.25 -13.07
C HIS A 260 5.80 30.04 -12.58
N LYS A 261 4.65 29.87 -13.25
CA LYS A 261 3.37 30.45 -12.81
C LYS A 261 3.00 30.03 -11.40
N MET A 262 3.20 28.75 -11.07
CA MET A 262 2.93 28.22 -9.74
C MET A 262 3.85 28.80 -8.67
N LEU A 263 5.15 28.97 -8.95
CA LEU A 263 6.12 29.58 -8.03
C LEU A 263 5.78 31.05 -7.77
N ILE A 264 5.50 31.85 -8.80
CA ILE A 264 5.08 33.26 -8.64
C ILE A 264 3.85 33.35 -7.73
N ARG A 265 2.83 32.53 -7.98
CA ARG A 265 1.62 32.49 -7.14
C ARG A 265 1.94 32.16 -5.68
N LYS A 266 2.84 31.20 -5.45
CA LYS A 266 3.24 30.78 -4.09
C LYS A 266 4.15 31.78 -3.39
N LYS A 267 4.98 32.53 -4.14
CA LYS A 267 5.80 33.64 -3.64
C LYS A 267 4.92 34.76 -3.09
N GLY A 268 3.88 35.14 -3.83
CA GLY A 268 2.91 36.16 -3.41
C GLY A 268 1.97 35.72 -2.27
N ALA A 269 1.74 34.41 -2.09
CA ALA A 269 0.92 33.87 -1.00
C ALA A 269 1.66 33.76 0.35
N LYS A 270 3.00 33.94 0.37
CA LYS A 270 3.81 34.05 1.59
C LYS A 270 3.91 35.49 2.12
N ALA A 271 3.25 36.45 1.46
CA ALA A 271 3.17 37.86 1.87
C ALA A 271 1.91 38.14 2.69
#